data_AF-A0A853DE49-F1
#
_entry.id   AF-A0A853DE49-F1
#
_cell.length_a   1.000
_cell.length_b   1.000
_cell.length_c   1.000
_cell.angle_alpha   90.00
_cell.angle_beta   90.00
_cell.angle_gamma   90.00
#
_symmetry.space_group_name_H-M   'P 1'
#
loop_
_entity.id
_entity.type
_entity.pdbx_description
1 polymer ?
#
loop_
_entity_poly.entity_id
_entity_poly.type
_entity_poly.pdbx_seq_one_letter_code
_entity_poly.pdbx_strand_id
1 'polypeptide(L)'
;MHEVTAWCAFLGAWLLVAGPILQASLELQELDVDVARSAMKGAADRVDEPDVSPWWWLIPPVGYVLHRRASGAYRQEVMRRLQPAELEVVFAFTNRATGWAMVAGGASLIGIHETFELVETLERPGWWTWPISVAMLAVAAAYTVERSRRGESILQRAAGSDPVATTPQESPDARRSD
;
A
#
# COMPACT_ATOMS: atom_id res chain seq x y z
N MET A 1 -13.94 -34.54 -6.42
CA MET A 1 -12.70 -34.22 -7.17
C MET A 1 -12.81 -32.83 -7.79
N HIS A 2 -13.82 -32.55 -8.61
CA HIS A 2 -14.03 -31.24 -9.24
C HIS A 2 -14.25 -30.08 -8.25
N GLU A 3 -15.05 -30.27 -7.20
CA GLU A 3 -15.24 -29.26 -6.15
C GLU A 3 -13.94 -28.91 -5.42
N VAL A 4 -13.13 -29.91 -5.10
CA VAL A 4 -11.85 -29.71 -4.40
C VAL A 4 -10.90 -28.89 -5.27
N THR A 5 -10.84 -29.17 -6.57
CA THR A 5 -10.02 -28.38 -7.49
C THR A 5 -10.51 -26.94 -7.64
N ALA A 6 -11.83 -26.71 -7.65
CA ALA A 6 -12.41 -25.38 -7.70
C ALA A 6 -12.07 -24.56 -6.44
N TRP A 7 -12.16 -25.18 -5.25
CA TRP A 7 -11.75 -24.54 -4.01
C TRP A 7 -10.25 -24.22 -3.98
N CYS A 8 -9.39 -25.13 -4.46
CA CYS A 8 -7.95 -24.88 -4.56
C CYS A 8 -7.63 -23.73 -5.52
N ALA A 9 -8.31 -23.67 -6.67
CA ALA A 9 -8.11 -22.60 -7.66
C ALA A 9 -8.56 -21.24 -7.10
N PHE A 10 -9.75 -21.18 -6.49
CA PHE A 10 -10.25 -20.01 -5.77
C PHE A 10 -9.28 -19.52 -4.71
N LEU A 11 -8.85 -20.40 -3.79
CA LEU A 11 -7.94 -20.02 -2.71
C LEU A 11 -6.57 -19.58 -3.26
N GLY A 12 -6.04 -20.30 -4.26
CA GLY A 12 -4.77 -19.98 -4.90
C GLY A 12 -4.80 -18.60 -5.58
N ALA A 13 -5.89 -18.28 -6.28
CA ALA A 13 -6.04 -16.99 -6.94
C ALA A 13 -6.10 -15.83 -5.93
N TRP A 14 -6.82 -15.98 -4.82
CA TRP A 14 -6.85 -14.93 -3.80
C TRP A 14 -5.53 -14.80 -3.01
N LEU A 15 -4.75 -15.88 -2.91
CA LEU A 15 -3.39 -15.82 -2.38
C LEU A 15 -2.46 -15.01 -3.30
N LEU A 16 -2.63 -15.13 -4.62
CA LEU A 16 -1.91 -14.31 -5.60
C LEU A 16 -2.26 -12.82 -5.51
N VAL A 17 -3.40 -12.45 -4.93
CA VAL A 17 -3.75 -11.05 -4.64
C VAL A 17 -3.03 -10.57 -3.39
N ALA A 18 -3.03 -11.38 -2.32
CA ALA A 18 -2.44 -11.00 -1.05
C ALA A 18 -0.92 -10.78 -1.13
N GLY A 19 -0.20 -11.59 -1.91
CA GLY A 19 1.26 -11.50 -2.07
C GLY A 19 1.75 -10.12 -2.54
N PRO A 20 1.32 -9.62 -3.72
CA PRO A 20 1.63 -8.29 -4.23
C PRO A 20 1.25 -7.15 -3.28
N ILE A 21 0.12 -7.25 -2.59
CA ILE A 21 -0.30 -6.22 -1.61
C ILE A 21 0.67 -6.19 -0.42
N LEU A 22 1.05 -7.36 0.09
CA LEU A 22 2.03 -7.46 1.16
C LEU A 22 3.40 -6.94 0.70
N GLN A 23 3.86 -7.34 -0.49
CA GLN A 23 5.15 -6.90 -1.02
C GLN A 23 5.17 -5.38 -1.26
N ALA A 24 4.09 -4.82 -1.79
CA ALA A 24 3.93 -3.37 -1.88
C ALA A 24 4.09 -2.70 -0.52
N SER A 25 3.44 -3.23 0.53
CA SER A 25 3.53 -2.64 1.86
C SER A 25 4.95 -2.67 2.43
N LEU A 26 5.71 -3.74 2.21
CA LEU A 26 7.08 -3.88 2.68
C LEU A 26 8.03 -2.95 1.92
N GLU A 27 7.98 -2.96 0.59
CA GLU A 27 8.83 -2.10 -0.24
C GLU A 27 8.51 -0.61 -0.10
N LEU A 28 7.26 -0.29 0.25
CA LEU A 28 6.87 1.08 0.58
C LEU A 28 7.34 1.47 1.97
N GLN A 29 7.28 0.59 2.99
CA GLN A 29 7.83 0.88 4.33
C GLN A 29 9.35 1.10 4.33
N GLU A 30 10.08 0.45 3.42
CA GLU A 30 11.50 0.71 3.21
C GLU A 30 11.78 2.09 2.61
N LEU A 31 10.82 2.63 1.85
CA LEU A 31 10.87 4.01 1.43
C LEU A 31 10.41 4.88 2.60
N ASP A 32 10.98 6.07 2.70
CA ASP A 32 10.58 7.04 3.72
C ASP A 32 9.20 7.63 3.33
N VAL A 33 8.13 6.85 3.57
CA VAL A 33 6.75 7.18 3.18
C VAL A 33 6.32 8.50 3.80
N ASP A 34 6.79 8.78 5.01
CA ASP A 34 6.50 10.02 5.72
C ASP A 34 7.19 11.21 5.05
N VAL A 35 8.43 11.05 4.56
CA VAL A 35 9.09 12.06 3.71
C VAL A 35 8.34 12.24 2.39
N ALA A 36 7.98 11.16 1.70
CA ALA A 36 7.22 11.25 0.45
C ALA A 36 5.88 11.98 0.65
N ARG A 37 5.15 11.63 1.71
CA ARG A 37 3.86 12.23 2.06
C ARG A 37 4.01 13.69 2.46
N SER A 38 4.97 14.02 3.32
CA SER A 38 5.18 15.39 3.81
C SER A 38 5.68 16.32 2.72
N ALA A 39 6.59 15.87 1.86
CA ALA A 39 7.04 16.64 0.70
C ALA A 39 5.88 16.95 -0.25
N MET A 40 5.06 15.94 -0.57
CA MET A 40 3.94 16.08 -1.49
C MET A 40 2.82 16.96 -0.90
N LYS A 41 2.53 16.84 0.40
CA LYS A 41 1.60 17.73 1.11
C LYS A 41 2.12 19.17 1.16
N GLY A 42 3.38 19.36 1.54
CA GLY A 42 4.00 20.69 1.64
C GLY A 42 4.11 21.40 0.28
N ALA A 43 4.27 20.65 -0.81
CA ALA A 43 4.21 21.18 -2.16
C ALA A 43 2.77 21.53 -2.58
N ALA A 44 1.79 20.67 -2.25
CA ALA A 44 0.37 20.90 -2.53
C ALA A 44 -0.17 22.15 -1.82
N ASP A 45 0.19 22.37 -0.55
CA ASP A 45 -0.24 23.54 0.24
C ASP A 45 0.26 24.88 -0.35
N ARG A 46 1.17 24.86 -1.34
CA ARG A 46 1.74 26.04 -2.01
C ARG A 46 1.20 26.24 -3.44
N VAL A 47 0.24 25.44 -3.86
CA VAL A 47 -0.36 25.48 -5.20
C VAL A 47 -1.88 25.62 -5.04
N ASP A 48 -2.45 26.59 -5.75
CA ASP A 48 -3.91 26.77 -5.75
C ASP A 48 -4.58 25.57 -6.42
N GLU A 49 -5.57 24.99 -5.73
CA GLU A 49 -6.34 23.88 -6.26
C GLU A 49 -7.23 24.37 -7.42
N PRO A 50 -7.25 23.68 -8.57
CA PRO A 50 -8.03 24.13 -9.71
C PRO A 50 -9.53 24.07 -9.42
N ASP A 51 -10.20 25.22 -9.49
CA ASP A 51 -11.65 25.31 -9.40
C ASP A 51 -12.30 24.94 -10.75
N VAL A 52 -12.73 23.68 -10.87
CA VAL A 52 -13.56 23.24 -12.00
C VAL A 52 -15.02 23.32 -11.58
N SER A 53 -15.75 24.26 -12.18
CA SER A 53 -17.18 24.45 -11.89
C SER A 53 -17.96 23.14 -12.01
N PRO A 54 -18.75 22.74 -10.98
CA PRO A 54 -19.59 21.54 -11.01
C PRO A 54 -20.59 21.50 -12.17
N TRP A 55 -20.94 22.66 -12.74
CA TRP A 55 -21.86 22.76 -13.89
C TRP A 55 -21.40 21.97 -15.12
N TRP A 56 -20.10 21.75 -15.29
CA TRP A 56 -19.57 20.95 -16.39
C TRP A 56 -19.92 19.45 -16.28
N TRP A 57 -20.33 18.97 -15.09
CA TRP A 57 -20.84 17.60 -14.93
C TRP A 57 -22.24 17.39 -15.53
N LEU A 58 -22.95 18.46 -15.89
CA LEU A 58 -24.19 18.35 -16.68
C LEU A 58 -23.92 17.74 -18.06
N ILE A 59 -22.67 17.83 -18.54
CA ILE A 59 -22.18 17.16 -19.76
C ILE A 59 -20.96 16.32 -19.37
N PRO A 60 -21.15 15.07 -18.91
CA PRO A 60 -20.08 14.26 -18.31
C PRO A 60 -18.79 14.15 -19.14
N PRO A 61 -18.82 14.01 -20.48
CA PRO A 61 -17.60 14.00 -21.28
C PRO A 61 -16.79 15.31 -21.16
N VAL A 62 -17.46 16.46 -21.12
CA VAL A 62 -16.79 17.77 -21.02
C VAL A 62 -16.23 17.97 -19.62
N GLY A 63 -17.01 17.66 -18.58
CA GLY A 63 -16.56 17.67 -17.19
C GLY A 63 -15.31 16.79 -16.98
N TYR A 64 -15.30 15.58 -17.54
CA TYR A 64 -14.14 14.69 -17.48
C TYR A 64 -12.89 15.29 -18.15
N VAL A 65 -13.01 15.86 -19.36
CA VAL A 65 -11.86 16.46 -20.07
C VAL A 65 -11.31 17.68 -19.33
N LEU A 66 -12.18 18.56 -18.83
CA LEU A 66 -11.77 19.74 -18.06
C LEU A 66 -11.09 19.34 -16.75
N HIS A 67 -11.68 18.41 -16.01
CA HIS A 67 -11.10 17.89 -14.78
C HIS A 67 -9.76 17.20 -15.06
N ARG A 68 -9.66 16.39 -16.12
CA ARG A 68 -8.40 15.73 -16.49
C ARG A 68 -7.29 16.72 -16.82
N ARG A 69 -7.61 17.80 -17.54
CA ARG A 69 -6.65 18.87 -17.86
C ARG A 69 -6.22 19.64 -16.61
N ALA A 70 -7.18 20.04 -15.80
CA ALA A 70 -6.95 20.79 -14.57
C ALA A 70 -6.10 20.00 -13.57
N SER A 71 -6.46 18.74 -13.32
CA SER A 71 -5.69 17.83 -12.45
C SER A 71 -4.28 17.55 -13.00
N GLY A 72 -4.12 17.51 -14.33
CA GLY A 72 -2.82 17.39 -14.98
C GLY A 72 -1.92 18.61 -14.74
N ALA A 73 -2.46 19.82 -14.92
CA ALA A 73 -1.74 21.08 -14.70
C ALA A 73 -1.37 21.27 -13.21
N TYR A 74 -2.32 21.01 -12.31
CA TYR A 74 -2.10 21.07 -10.86
C TYR A 74 -0.98 20.12 -10.43
N ARG A 75 -1.04 18.85 -10.86
CA ARG A 75 0.01 17.88 -10.55
C ARG A 75 1.38 18.30 -11.08
N GLN A 76 1.45 18.89 -12.27
CA GLN A 76 2.72 19.39 -12.80
C GLN A 76 3.27 20.53 -11.94
N GLU A 77 2.42 21.47 -11.51
CA GLU A 77 2.86 22.58 -10.67
C GLU A 77 3.33 22.09 -9.30
N VAL A 78 2.59 21.17 -8.67
CA VAL A 78 3.03 20.53 -7.41
C VAL A 78 4.40 19.85 -7.57
N MET A 79 4.61 19.11 -8.66
CA MET A 79 5.90 18.45 -8.93
C MET A 79 7.04 19.45 -9.17
N ARG A 80 6.77 20.63 -9.74
CA ARG A 80 7.78 21.68 -9.94
C ARG A 80 8.23 22.34 -8.64
N ARG A 81 7.44 22.25 -7.56
CA ARG A 81 7.77 22.81 -6.24
C ARG A 81 8.59 21.86 -5.37
N LEU A 82 8.75 20.60 -5.77
CA LEU A 82 9.56 19.61 -5.08
C LEU A 82 11.04 19.79 -5.41
N GLN A 83 11.89 19.61 -4.41
CA GLN A 83 13.33 19.55 -4.60
C GLN A 83 13.72 18.25 -5.35
N PRO A 84 14.87 18.22 -6.04
CA PRO A 84 15.30 17.03 -6.77
C PRO A 84 15.35 15.75 -5.92
N ALA A 85 15.80 15.85 -4.67
CA ALA A 85 15.83 14.72 -3.74
C ALA A 85 14.41 14.24 -3.33
N GLU A 86 13.46 15.15 -3.16
CA GLU A 86 12.06 14.83 -2.85
C GLU A 86 11.37 14.18 -4.06
N LEU A 87 11.67 14.66 -5.27
CA LEU A 87 11.18 14.08 -6.51
C LEU A 87 11.63 12.63 -6.67
N GLU A 88 12.90 12.32 -6.39
CA GLU A 88 13.43 10.96 -6.46
C GLU A 88 12.65 10.01 -5.54
N VAL A 89 12.40 10.41 -4.30
CA VAL A 89 11.61 9.63 -3.33
C VAL A 89 10.17 9.44 -3.81
N VAL A 90 9.51 10.51 -4.28
CA VAL A 90 8.12 10.44 -4.79
C VAL A 90 8.03 9.56 -6.04
N PHE A 91 9.00 9.62 -6.95
CA PHE A 91 9.04 8.77 -8.13
C PHE A 91 9.29 7.31 -7.78
N ALA A 92 10.24 7.02 -6.89
CA ALA A 92 10.50 5.67 -6.41
C ALA A 92 9.25 5.07 -5.74
N PHE A 93 8.59 5.84 -4.87
CA PHE A 93 7.32 5.47 -4.25
C PHE A 93 6.24 5.17 -5.30
N THR A 94 6.02 6.09 -6.23
CA THR A 94 4.97 5.95 -7.26
C THR A 94 5.23 4.76 -8.16
N ASN A 95 6.48 4.53 -8.58
CA ASN A 95 6.83 3.42 -9.45
C ASN A 95 6.62 2.07 -8.75
N ARG A 96 7.07 1.92 -7.49
CA ARG A 96 6.85 0.68 -6.72
C ARG A 96 5.36 0.44 -6.47
N ALA A 97 4.64 1.46 -5.99
CA ALA A 97 3.21 1.36 -5.72
C ALA A 97 2.42 1.00 -7.00
N THR A 98 2.73 1.63 -8.13
CA THR A 98 2.06 1.37 -9.41
C THR A 98 2.38 -0.03 -9.93
N GLY A 99 3.65 -0.46 -9.83
CA GLY A 99 4.07 -1.81 -10.23
C GLY A 99 3.28 -2.88 -9.49
N TRP A 100 3.23 -2.79 -8.16
CA TRP A 100 2.48 -3.76 -7.36
C TRP A 100 0.97 -3.64 -7.52
N ALA A 101 0.43 -2.44 -7.74
CA ALA A 101 -0.98 -2.24 -8.03
C ALA A 101 -1.41 -2.93 -9.34
N MET A 102 -0.57 -2.90 -10.38
CA MET A 102 -0.85 -3.65 -11.62
C MET A 102 -0.89 -5.15 -11.38
N VAL A 103 0.08 -5.69 -10.62
CA VAL A 103 0.13 -7.13 -10.31
C VAL A 103 -1.06 -7.55 -9.45
N ALA A 104 -1.36 -6.80 -8.38
CA ALA A 104 -2.52 -7.06 -7.52
C ALA A 104 -3.84 -6.95 -8.31
N GLY A 105 -3.94 -5.97 -9.21
CA GLY A 105 -5.09 -5.81 -10.10
C GLY A 105 -5.28 -7.00 -11.03
N GLY A 106 -4.21 -7.45 -11.68
CA GLY A 106 -4.23 -8.67 -12.52
C GLY A 106 -4.63 -9.91 -11.72
N ALA A 107 -4.04 -10.12 -10.55
CA ALA A 107 -4.40 -11.22 -9.67
C ALA A 107 -5.86 -11.12 -9.20
N SER A 108 -6.39 -9.91 -8.99
CA SER A 108 -7.78 -9.71 -8.58
C SER A 108 -8.75 -10.12 -9.67
N LEU A 109 -8.42 -9.88 -10.95
CA LEU A 109 -9.23 -10.36 -12.08
C LEU A 109 -9.26 -11.89 -12.12
N ILE A 110 -8.12 -12.55 -11.88
CA ILE A 110 -8.06 -14.02 -11.76
C ILE A 110 -8.92 -14.47 -10.58
N GLY A 111 -8.79 -13.83 -9.41
CA GLY A 111 -9.61 -14.14 -8.23
C GLY A 111 -11.12 -13.99 -8.48
N ILE A 112 -11.55 -12.95 -9.19
CA ILE A 112 -12.95 -12.76 -9.58
C ILE A 112 -13.41 -13.88 -10.52
N HIS A 113 -12.60 -14.27 -11.50
CA HIS A 113 -12.91 -15.37 -12.41
C HIS A 113 -13.04 -16.71 -11.66
N GLU A 114 -12.07 -17.06 -10.82
CA GLU A 114 -12.14 -18.30 -10.02
C GLU A 114 -13.30 -18.28 -9.01
N THR A 115 -13.68 -17.09 -8.52
CA THR A 115 -14.88 -16.94 -7.69
C THR A 115 -16.16 -17.20 -8.50
N PHE A 116 -16.21 -16.75 -9.75
CA PHE A 116 -17.31 -17.05 -10.66
C PHE A 116 -17.42 -18.56 -10.93
N GLU A 117 -16.32 -19.21 -11.30
CA GLU A 117 -16.26 -20.66 -11.53
C GLU A 117 -16.66 -21.47 -10.28
N LEU A 118 -16.23 -21.03 -9.10
CA LEU A 118 -16.63 -21.65 -7.84
C LEU A 118 -18.14 -21.51 -7.58
N VAL A 119 -18.70 -20.32 -7.81
CA VAL A 119 -20.14 -20.06 -7.64
C VAL A 119 -20.96 -20.91 -8.62
N GLU A 120 -20.51 -21.04 -9.86
CA GLU A 120 -21.14 -21.88 -10.88
C GLU A 120 -21.05 -23.37 -10.54
N THR A 121 -19.88 -23.85 -10.09
CA THR A 121 -19.67 -25.24 -9.64
C THR A 121 -20.58 -25.60 -8.45
N LEU A 122 -20.88 -24.62 -7.59
CA LEU A 122 -21.79 -24.79 -6.45
C LEU A 122 -23.27 -24.57 -6.82
N GLU A 123 -23.58 -24.41 -8.10
CA GLU A 123 -24.93 -24.14 -8.64
C GLU A 123 -25.60 -22.93 -7.97
N ARG A 124 -24.81 -21.93 -7.57
CA ARG A 124 -25.30 -20.71 -6.90
C ARG A 124 -25.59 -19.62 -7.93
N PRO A 125 -26.51 -18.68 -7.60
CA PRO A 125 -26.74 -17.51 -8.46
C PRO A 125 -25.46 -16.71 -8.69
N GLY A 126 -25.15 -16.36 -9.94
CA GLY A 126 -23.91 -15.65 -10.31
C GLY A 126 -23.70 -14.29 -9.63
N TRP A 127 -24.74 -13.67 -9.07
CA TRP A 127 -24.57 -12.42 -8.31
C TRP A 127 -23.73 -12.61 -7.04
N TRP A 128 -23.61 -13.84 -6.49
CA TRP A 128 -22.75 -14.15 -5.34
C TRP A 128 -21.26 -13.92 -5.59
N THR A 129 -20.84 -13.89 -6.86
CA THR A 129 -19.44 -13.62 -7.22
C THR A 129 -18.96 -12.27 -6.68
N TRP A 130 -19.81 -11.23 -6.76
CA TRP A 130 -19.45 -9.88 -6.33
C TRP A 130 -19.25 -9.75 -4.81
N PRO A 131 -20.19 -10.13 -3.93
CA PRO A 131 -19.98 -10.04 -2.49
C PRO A 131 -18.84 -10.93 -2.00
N ILE A 132 -18.66 -12.13 -2.58
CA ILE A 132 -17.51 -12.99 -2.24
C ILE A 132 -16.20 -12.33 -2.66
N SER A 133 -16.13 -11.78 -3.87
CA SER A 133 -14.92 -11.10 -4.36
C SER A 133 -14.56 -9.87 -3.52
N VAL A 134 -15.56 -9.06 -3.14
CA VAL A 134 -15.37 -7.91 -2.23
C VAL A 134 -14.90 -8.38 -0.85
N ALA A 135 -15.49 -9.45 -0.31
CA ALA A 135 -15.07 -10.02 0.95
C ALA A 135 -13.62 -10.53 0.90
N MET A 136 -13.23 -11.21 -0.18
CA MET A 136 -11.87 -11.72 -0.34
C MET A 136 -10.83 -10.61 -0.54
N LEU A 137 -11.18 -9.54 -1.27
CA LEU A 137 -10.34 -8.33 -1.35
C LEU A 137 -10.14 -7.69 0.04
N ALA A 138 -11.21 -7.59 0.83
CA ALA A 138 -11.14 -7.08 2.19
C ALA A 138 -10.28 -7.98 3.09
N VAL A 139 -10.39 -9.31 2.96
CA VAL A 139 -9.55 -10.28 3.69
C VAL A 139 -8.09 -10.12 3.29
N ALA A 140 -7.77 -10.02 1.99
CA ALA A 140 -6.41 -9.82 1.51
C ALA A 140 -5.79 -8.52 2.06
N ALA A 141 -6.55 -7.42 2.02
CA ALA A 141 -6.12 -6.14 2.58
C ALA A 141 -5.94 -6.19 4.11
N ALA A 142 -6.90 -6.78 4.83
CA ALA A 142 -6.84 -6.94 6.28
C ALA A 142 -5.66 -7.80 6.73
N TYR A 143 -5.36 -8.88 5.98
CA TYR A 143 -4.19 -9.72 6.22
C TYR A 143 -2.90 -8.91 6.12
N THR A 144 -2.76 -8.06 5.11
CA THR A 144 -1.60 -7.17 4.98
C THR A 144 -1.49 -6.20 6.15
N VAL A 145 -2.58 -5.53 6.53
CA VAL A 145 -2.58 -4.56 7.65
C VAL A 145 -2.16 -5.23 8.96
N GLU A 146 -2.72 -6.40 9.26
CA GLU A 146 -2.40 -7.15 10.47
C GLU A 146 -0.94 -7.63 10.46
N ARG A 147 -0.44 -8.08 9.31
CA ARG A 147 0.96 -8.51 9.16
C ARG A 147 1.94 -7.36 9.38
N SER A 148 1.66 -6.18 8.83
CA SER A 148 2.48 -4.97 9.02
C SER A 148 2.53 -4.56 10.50
N ARG A 149 1.37 -4.50 11.17
CA ARG A 149 1.29 -4.15 12.61
C ARG A 149 2.06 -5.12 13.51
N ARG A 150 2.00 -6.43 13.20
CA ARG A 150 2.76 -7.44 13.95
C ARG A 150 4.27 -7.22 13.83
N GLY A 151 4.76 -6.83 12.65
CA GLY A 151 6.18 -6.51 12.44
C GLY A 151 6.65 -5.36 13.34
N GLU A 152 5.90 -4.26 13.37
CA GLU A 152 6.20 -3.10 14.23
C GLU A 152 6.22 -3.47 15.72
N SER A 153 5.25 -4.29 16.17
CA SER A 153 5.17 -4.70 17.58
C SER A 153 6.36 -5.54 18.05
N ILE A 154 6.97 -6.33 17.15
CA ILE A 154 8.16 -7.14 17.46
C ILE A 154 9.39 -6.24 17.56
N LEU A 155 9.54 -5.28 16.64
CA LEU A 155 10.63 -4.31 16.67
C LEU A 155 10.56 -3.41 17.91
N GLN A 156 9.38 -2.94 18.30
CA GLN A 156 9.19 -2.15 19.52
C GLN A 156 9.51 -2.95 20.78
N ARG A 157 9.17 -4.26 20.82
CA ARG A 157 9.55 -5.13 21.93
C ARG A 157 11.06 -5.37 21.99
N ALA A 158 11.71 -5.53 20.85
CA ALA A 158 13.17 -5.68 20.77
C ALA A 158 13.90 -4.39 21.19
N ALA A 159 13.43 -3.22 20.74
CA ALA A 159 13.99 -1.91 21.08
C ALA A 159 13.70 -1.48 22.53
N GLY A 160 12.58 -1.91 23.12
CA GLY A 160 12.28 -1.73 24.54
C GLY A 160 13.01 -2.70 25.47
N SER A 161 13.75 -3.66 24.91
CA SER A 161 14.55 -4.65 25.64
C SER A 161 16.05 -4.34 25.50
N ASP A 162 16.49 -3.16 25.93
CA ASP A 162 17.93 -2.91 26.10
C ASP A 162 18.46 -3.73 27.30
N PRO A 163 19.49 -4.57 27.13
CA PRO A 163 20.19 -5.17 28.24
C PRO A 163 21.13 -4.13 28.84
N VAL A 164 20.66 -3.40 29.85
CA VAL A 164 21.56 -2.79 30.85
C VAL A 164 22.13 -3.93 31.69
N ALA A 165 23.11 -4.65 31.13
CA ALA A 165 24.10 -5.38 31.89
C ALA A 165 25.34 -4.47 31.97
N THR A 166 25.30 -3.63 32.99
CA THR A 166 26.37 -2.78 33.51
C THR A 166 27.74 -3.43 33.32
N THR A 167 28.61 -2.82 32.52
CA THR A 167 30.05 -3.02 32.61
C THR A 167 30.51 -2.52 33.97
N PRO A 168 31.08 -3.33 34.88
CA PRO A 168 31.83 -2.79 36.00
C PRO A 168 33.13 -2.24 35.44
N GLN A 169 33.19 -0.92 35.40
CA GLN A 169 34.39 -0.14 35.18
C GLN A 169 35.33 -0.36 36.38
N GLU A 170 36.20 -1.37 36.32
CA GLU A 170 37.31 -1.51 37.29
C GLU A 170 38.31 -0.37 37.05
N SER A 171 38.30 0.57 37.98
CA SER A 171 39.16 1.76 38.01
C SER A 171 40.61 1.38 38.32
N PRO A 172 41.60 1.93 37.60
CA PRO A 172 43.01 1.70 37.88
C PRO A 172 43.46 2.61 39.03
N ASP A 173 43.70 2.05 40.22
CA ASP A 173 44.38 2.79 41.29
C ASP A 173 45.43 1.93 42.01
N ALA A 174 46.50 1.68 41.27
CA ALA A 174 47.80 1.33 41.84
C ALA A 174 48.51 2.62 42.28
N ARG A 175 48.37 2.97 43.57
CA ARG A 175 49.43 3.49 44.48
C ARG A 175 48.82 4.25 45.67
N ARG A 176 49.03 3.73 46.90
CA ARG A 176 49.58 4.47 48.07
C ARG A 176 49.46 3.64 49.38
N SER A 177 50.60 3.53 50.08
CA SER A 177 50.81 3.38 51.56
C SER A 177 50.13 2.18 52.25
N ASP A 178 50.79 1.29 53.01
CA ASP A 178 52.08 1.29 53.72
C ASP A 178 52.67 -0.13 53.78
#